data_AF-A0A426Z5V8-F1
#
_entry.id   AF-A0A426Z5V8-F1
#
_cell.length_a   1.000
_cell.length_b   1.000
_cell.length_c   1.000
_cell.angle_alpha   90.00
_cell.angle_beta   90.00
_cell.angle_gamma   90.00
#
_symmetry.space_group_name_H-M   'P 1'
#
loop_
_entity.id
_entity.type
_entity.pdbx_description
1 polymer ?
#
loop_
_entity_poly.entity_id
_entity_poly.type
_entity_poly.pdbx_seq_one_letter_code
_entity_poly.pdbx_strand_id
1 'polypeptide(L)'
;MAKHLFSTVAIVFAVACVLPALAIATRDVGVVKLGFVVQGRVFCDTCRAGFETPASTYIQGEGFTAPRSRLPIFFFCWNFCRRILPGFGSMHLQTSNLETLVGMVECRSEVTGAKTCSFEGTTDHTGTYNILVADEHDDHEICESLLVSSPESGCNTVLQGRERAPVFLSHNNGIASGTRFANSLGFLKDTSLPGCSELLKSYEQYED
;
A
#
# COMPACT_ATOMS: atom_id res chain seq x y z
N MET A 1 -19.56 -49.52 -39.32
CA MET A 1 -20.07 -48.15 -39.11
C MET A 1 -19.80 -47.57 -37.70
N ALA A 2 -19.66 -48.38 -36.64
CA ALA A 2 -19.39 -47.86 -35.29
C ALA A 2 -17.96 -47.29 -35.06
N LYS A 3 -16.94 -47.78 -35.78
CA LYS A 3 -15.53 -47.37 -35.59
C LYS A 3 -15.28 -45.90 -35.97
N HIS A 4 -15.96 -45.39 -36.99
CA HIS A 4 -15.85 -43.99 -37.37
C HIS A 4 -16.51 -43.07 -36.35
N LEU A 5 -17.64 -43.50 -35.77
CA LEU A 5 -18.39 -42.72 -34.77
C LEU A 5 -17.59 -42.48 -33.48
N PHE A 6 -16.86 -43.49 -32.99
CA PHE A 6 -16.02 -43.33 -31.79
C PHE A 6 -14.83 -42.40 -32.03
N SER A 7 -14.26 -42.42 -33.24
CA SER A 7 -13.13 -41.55 -33.58
C SER A 7 -13.55 -40.08 -33.69
N THR A 8 -14.71 -39.78 -34.29
CA THR A 8 -15.21 -38.40 -34.37
C THR A 8 -15.60 -37.85 -33.00
N VAL A 9 -16.23 -38.67 -32.16
CA VAL A 9 -16.60 -38.26 -30.79
C VAL A 9 -15.37 -37.97 -29.94
N ALA A 10 -14.32 -38.79 -30.04
CA ALA A 10 -13.06 -38.55 -29.33
C ALA A 10 -12.35 -37.26 -29.78
N ILE A 11 -12.35 -36.97 -31.10
CA ILE A 11 -11.76 -35.75 -31.64
C ILE A 11 -12.55 -34.51 -31.20
N VAL A 12 -13.89 -34.56 -31.25
CA VAL A 12 -14.74 -33.44 -30.80
C VAL A 12 -14.57 -33.16 -29.32
N PHE A 13 -14.45 -34.21 -28.48
CA PHE A 13 -14.24 -34.04 -27.05
C PHE A 13 -12.86 -33.47 -26.74
N ALA A 14 -11.80 -33.93 -27.43
CA ALA A 14 -10.46 -33.37 -27.28
C ALA A 14 -10.42 -31.89 -27.69
N VAL A 15 -11.05 -31.51 -28.81
CA VAL A 15 -11.11 -30.12 -29.27
C VAL A 15 -11.95 -29.24 -28.32
N ALA A 16 -13.10 -29.74 -27.86
CA ALA A 16 -13.97 -29.02 -26.93
C ALA A 16 -13.38 -28.89 -25.51
N CYS A 17 -12.50 -29.80 -25.08
CA CYS A 17 -11.81 -29.70 -23.78
C CYS A 17 -10.52 -28.88 -23.85
N VAL A 18 -9.84 -28.85 -24.99
CA VAL A 18 -8.54 -28.16 -25.15
C VAL A 18 -8.71 -26.68 -25.53
N LEU A 19 -9.74 -26.32 -26.31
CA LEU A 19 -10.00 -24.93 -26.70
C LEU A 19 -10.33 -23.99 -25.53
N PRO A 20 -11.16 -24.37 -24.52
CA PRO A 20 -11.40 -23.51 -23.37
C PRO A 20 -10.16 -23.36 -22.49
N ALA A 21 -9.31 -24.39 -22.40
CA ALA A 21 -8.08 -24.35 -21.60
C ALA A 21 -7.07 -23.32 -22.13
N LEU A 22 -6.96 -23.19 -23.46
CA LEU A 22 -6.13 -22.16 -24.11
C LEU A 22 -6.73 -20.76 -23.99
N ALA A 23 -8.07 -20.62 -24.04
CA ALA A 23 -8.74 -19.34 -23.88
C ALA A 23 -8.64 -18.76 -22.46
N ILE A 24 -8.43 -19.61 -21.44
CA ILE A 24 -8.18 -19.17 -20.05
C ILE A 24 -6.71 -18.76 -19.88
N ALA A 25 -5.76 -19.42 -20.57
CA ALA A 25 -4.33 -19.10 -20.44
C ALA A 25 -3.93 -17.73 -21.02
N THR A 26 -4.69 -17.19 -21.97
CA THR A 26 -4.39 -15.89 -22.60
C THR A 26 -5.18 -14.72 -22.02
N ARG A 27 -6.04 -14.94 -21.01
CA ARG A 27 -6.93 -13.89 -20.47
C ARG A 27 -6.39 -13.12 -19.29
N ASP A 28 -5.19 -13.44 -18.80
CA ASP A 28 -4.60 -12.80 -17.60
C ASP A 28 -3.31 -12.02 -17.89
N VAL A 29 -3.18 -11.46 -19.09
CA VAL A 29 -2.40 -10.23 -19.27
C VAL A 29 -3.40 -9.09 -19.36
N GLY A 30 -4.24 -8.96 -18.33
CA GLY A 30 -4.83 -7.68 -18.02
C GLY A 30 -3.67 -6.71 -17.88
N VAL A 31 -3.65 -5.67 -18.71
CA VAL A 31 -2.75 -4.53 -18.56
C VAL A 31 -2.84 -4.12 -17.10
N VAL A 32 -1.84 -4.49 -16.31
CA VAL A 32 -1.61 -3.90 -15.01
C VAL A 32 -1.34 -2.45 -15.38
N LYS A 33 -2.36 -1.59 -15.27
CA LYS A 33 -2.13 -0.15 -15.31
C LYS A 33 -0.98 0.10 -14.36
N LEU A 34 0.07 0.76 -14.85
CA LEU A 34 1.25 1.04 -14.06
C LEU A 34 0.80 1.88 -12.87
N GLY A 35 0.60 1.23 -11.73
CA GLY A 35 0.31 1.90 -10.48
C GLY A 35 1.54 2.64 -9.98
N PHE A 36 1.35 3.43 -8.93
CA PHE A 36 2.43 4.12 -8.27
C PHE A 36 2.82 3.42 -6.98
N VAL A 37 4.10 3.52 -6.63
CA VAL A 37 4.59 3.20 -5.28
C VAL A 37 4.84 4.52 -4.59
N VAL A 38 4.02 4.87 -3.60
CA VAL A 38 4.29 6.02 -2.74
C VAL A 38 5.21 5.57 -1.62
N GLN A 39 6.42 6.12 -1.60
CA GLN A 39 7.43 5.82 -0.60
C GLN A 39 7.68 7.04 0.27
N GLY A 40 7.69 6.86 1.58
CA GLY A 40 8.08 7.89 2.52
C GLY A 40 8.56 7.29 3.83
N ARG A 41 8.89 8.16 4.81
CA ARG A 41 9.33 7.73 6.13
C ARG A 41 8.48 8.37 7.21
N VAL A 42 8.39 7.68 8.35
CA VAL A 42 7.77 8.25 9.56
C VAL A 42 8.80 8.31 10.67
N PHE A 43 9.05 9.52 11.15
CA PHE A 43 10.02 9.77 12.22
C PHE A 43 9.32 10.17 13.52
N CYS A 44 10.00 9.87 14.62
CA CYS A 44 9.71 10.37 15.94
C CYS A 44 10.66 11.54 16.24
N ASP A 45 10.09 12.72 16.44
CA ASP A 45 10.80 13.89 16.91
C ASP A 45 11.07 13.77 18.41
N THR A 46 12.22 13.19 18.72
CA THR A 46 12.71 12.94 20.08
C THR A 46 13.12 14.21 20.82
N CYS A 47 13.37 15.31 20.10
CA CYS A 47 13.77 16.58 20.69
C CYS A 47 12.66 17.62 20.73
N ARG A 48 11.54 17.35 20.07
CA ARG A 48 10.43 18.30 19.88
C ARG A 48 10.88 19.55 19.10
N ALA A 49 11.75 19.34 18.11
CA ALA A 49 12.31 20.37 17.25
C ALA A 49 11.36 20.86 16.15
N GLY A 50 10.37 20.04 15.76
CA GLY A 50 9.46 20.29 14.65
C GLY A 50 9.99 19.85 13.28
N PHE A 51 11.17 19.22 13.23
CA PHE A 51 11.80 18.69 12.02
C PHE A 51 12.69 17.49 12.35
N GLU A 52 13.12 16.79 11.31
CA GLU A 52 13.97 15.59 11.42
C GLU A 52 15.41 16.01 11.82
N THR A 53 15.88 15.49 12.95
CA THR A 53 17.22 15.75 13.53
C THR A 53 18.04 14.45 13.62
N PRO A 54 19.38 14.52 13.82
CA PRO A 54 20.21 13.32 14.07
C PRO A 54 19.79 12.49 15.29
N ALA A 55 19.05 13.09 16.23
CA ALA A 55 18.49 12.39 17.39
C ALA A 55 17.13 11.75 17.12
N SER A 56 16.49 12.05 15.97
CA SER A 56 15.19 11.49 15.61
C SER A 56 15.31 9.99 15.35
N THR A 57 14.30 9.24 15.79
CA THR A 57 14.19 7.81 15.51
C THR A 57 13.11 7.58 14.46
N TYR A 58 13.09 6.42 13.81
CA TYR A 58 12.05 6.08 12.85
C TYR A 58 11.07 5.07 13.43
N ILE A 59 9.77 5.27 13.17
CA ILE A 59 8.69 4.42 13.67
C ILE A 59 8.66 3.12 12.88
N GLN A 60 9.11 2.04 13.50
CA GLN A 60 9.19 0.72 12.88
C GLN A 60 7.81 0.05 12.84
N GLY A 61 7.53 -0.67 11.75
CA GLY A 61 6.33 -1.48 11.62
C GLY A 61 6.61 -2.83 10.95
N GLU A 62 5.55 -3.61 10.73
CA GLU A 62 5.63 -4.95 10.14
C GLU A 62 5.90 -4.95 8.63
N GLY A 63 5.92 -3.77 8.01
CA GLY A 63 6.19 -3.57 6.59
C GLY A 63 5.01 -3.90 5.68
N PHE A 64 5.18 -3.54 4.41
CA PHE A 64 4.21 -3.74 3.36
C PHE A 64 3.97 -5.24 3.11
N THR A 65 2.80 -5.76 3.52
CA THR A 65 2.31 -7.05 3.02
C THR A 65 1.66 -6.81 1.67
N ALA A 66 2.46 -6.96 0.60
CA ALA A 66 1.90 -7.03 -0.75
C ALA A 66 0.76 -8.05 -0.75
N PRO A 67 -0.38 -7.78 -1.42
CA PRO A 67 -1.40 -8.80 -1.61
C PRO A 67 -0.73 -9.95 -2.36
N ARG A 68 -0.39 -11.01 -1.61
CA ARG A 68 0.14 -12.25 -2.16
C ARG A 68 -0.94 -12.69 -3.13
N SER A 69 -0.62 -12.58 -4.42
CA SER A 69 -1.49 -12.91 -5.54
C SER A 69 -2.41 -14.05 -5.12
N ARG A 70 -3.73 -13.79 -5.09
CA ARG A 70 -4.72 -14.85 -5.03
C ARG A 70 -4.49 -15.68 -6.29
N LEU A 71 -3.62 -16.68 -6.19
CA LEU A 71 -3.54 -17.75 -7.17
C LEU A 71 -4.96 -18.30 -7.31
N PRO A 72 -5.60 -18.22 -8.50
CA PRO A 72 -6.97 -18.68 -8.69
C PRO A 72 -7.10 -20.19 -8.54
N ILE A 73 -5.98 -20.90 -8.35
CA ILE A 73 -5.93 -22.33 -8.06
C ILE A 73 -6.72 -22.66 -6.79
N PHE A 74 -6.64 -21.83 -5.74
CA PHE A 74 -7.40 -22.07 -4.50
C PHE A 74 -8.91 -21.84 -4.66
N PHE A 75 -9.33 -20.93 -5.56
CA PHE A 75 -10.75 -20.68 -5.84
C PHE A 75 -11.40 -21.84 -6.60
N PHE A 76 -10.67 -22.48 -7.51
CA PHE A 76 -11.13 -23.68 -8.21
C PHE A 76 -11.21 -24.89 -7.29
N CYS A 77 -10.24 -25.07 -6.38
CA CYS A 77 -10.31 -26.14 -5.38
C CYS A 77 -11.48 -25.94 -4.40
N TRP A 78 -11.76 -24.70 -4.00
CA TRP A 78 -12.91 -24.38 -3.14
C TRP A 78 -14.26 -24.67 -3.82
N ASN A 79 -14.48 -24.23 -5.06
CA ASN A 79 -15.73 -24.51 -5.77
C ASN A 79 -15.93 -26.00 -6.08
N PHE A 80 -14.86 -26.78 -6.22
CA PHE A 80 -14.93 -28.23 -6.38
C PHE A 80 -15.19 -28.95 -5.04
N CYS A 81 -14.58 -28.50 -3.95
CA CYS A 81 -14.74 -29.11 -2.62
C CYS A 81 -16.08 -28.74 -1.94
N ARG A 82 -16.66 -27.57 -2.25
CA ARG A 82 -17.98 -27.13 -1.73
C ARG A 82 -19.15 -27.97 -2.26
N ARG A 83 -18.95 -28.76 -3.32
CA ARG A 83 -19.92 -29.76 -3.80
C ARG A 83 -19.85 -31.10 -3.07
N ILE A 84 -18.80 -31.36 -2.28
CA ILE A 84 -18.57 -32.67 -1.65
C ILE A 84 -18.71 -32.62 -0.13
N LEU A 85 -18.46 -31.48 0.53
CA LEU A 85 -18.61 -31.35 2.00
C LEU A 85 -19.32 -30.04 2.39
N PRO A 86 -20.59 -30.09 2.83
CA PRO A 86 -21.30 -28.92 3.32
C PRO A 86 -20.84 -28.66 4.77
N GLY A 87 -19.77 -27.88 4.94
CA GLY A 87 -19.26 -27.63 6.30
C GLY A 87 -18.20 -26.56 6.47
N PHE A 88 -17.86 -25.77 5.45
CA PHE A 88 -16.91 -24.67 5.62
C PHE A 88 -17.65 -23.34 5.75
N GLY A 89 -17.63 -22.83 6.99
CA GLY A 89 -18.15 -21.53 7.38
C GLY A 89 -17.52 -20.38 6.60
N SER A 90 -18.24 -19.27 6.60
CA SER A 90 -17.82 -18.00 6.00
C SER A 90 -16.46 -17.60 6.57
N MET A 91 -15.46 -17.48 5.69
CA MET A 91 -14.14 -16.96 6.04
C MET A 91 -14.31 -15.46 6.32
N HIS A 92 -14.26 -15.10 7.60
CA HIS A 92 -14.21 -13.72 8.06
C HIS A 92 -13.11 -12.98 7.28
N LEU A 93 -13.44 -11.86 6.63
CA LEU A 93 -12.43 -10.86 6.28
C LEU A 93 -11.79 -10.47 7.60
N GLN A 94 -10.50 -10.78 7.74
CA GLN A 94 -9.71 -10.33 8.86
C GLN A 94 -9.50 -8.83 8.66
N THR A 95 -10.29 -8.03 9.37
CA THR A 95 -9.97 -6.64 9.65
C THR A 95 -8.56 -6.66 10.26
N SER A 96 -7.56 -6.27 9.47
CA SER A 96 -6.23 -5.97 10.00
C SER A 96 -6.41 -4.94 11.11
N ASN A 97 -5.82 -5.21 12.28
CA ASN A 97 -5.90 -4.31 13.43
C ASN A 97 -5.52 -2.89 13.00
N LEU A 98 -6.44 -1.94 13.17
CA LEU A 98 -6.23 -0.52 12.88
C LEU A 98 -5.13 0.12 13.77
N GLU A 99 -4.65 -0.63 14.77
CA GLU A 99 -3.74 -0.18 15.82
C GLU A 99 -2.29 0.02 15.33
N THR A 100 -1.90 -0.52 14.17
CA THR A 100 -0.52 -0.46 13.65
C THR A 100 -0.36 0.31 12.34
N LEU A 101 -1.40 1.01 11.88
CA LEU A 101 -1.33 1.80 10.64
C LEU A 101 -0.50 3.07 10.84
N VAL A 102 0.69 3.10 10.26
CA VAL A 102 1.63 4.23 10.43
C VAL A 102 1.45 5.30 9.34
N GLY A 103 0.88 4.93 8.19
CA GLY A 103 0.59 5.88 7.11
C GLY A 103 -0.55 5.44 6.19
N MET A 104 -1.09 6.38 5.42
CA MET A 104 -2.05 6.12 4.36
C MET A 104 -1.85 7.10 3.21
N VAL A 105 -2.29 6.76 2.01
CA VAL A 105 -2.46 7.72 0.90
C VAL A 105 -3.95 7.97 0.72
N GLU A 106 -4.33 9.24 0.68
CA GLU A 106 -5.69 9.68 0.39
C GLU A 106 -5.67 10.65 -0.78
N CYS A 107 -6.55 10.42 -1.76
CA CYS A 107 -6.80 11.38 -2.82
C CYS A 107 -8.18 12.01 -2.65
N ARG A 108 -8.24 13.29 -2.98
CA ARG A 108 -9.47 14.09 -3.01
C ARG A 108 -9.59 14.81 -4.34
N SER A 109 -10.81 14.99 -4.79
CA SER A 109 -11.10 15.87 -5.92
C SER A 109 -10.70 17.31 -5.55
N GLU A 110 -9.96 17.98 -6.42
CA GLU A 110 -9.59 19.40 -6.25
C GLU A 110 -10.84 20.29 -6.19
N VAL A 111 -11.83 20.00 -7.03
CA VAL A 111 -13.04 20.82 -7.18
C VAL A 111 -13.99 20.65 -6.00
N THR A 112 -14.27 19.41 -5.61
CA THR A 112 -15.30 19.11 -4.61
C THR A 112 -14.74 18.89 -3.21
N GLY A 113 -13.42 18.67 -3.09
CA GLY A 113 -12.79 18.22 -1.85
C GLY A 113 -13.22 16.81 -1.41
N ALA A 114 -14.07 16.13 -2.18
CA ALA A 114 -14.57 14.81 -1.83
C ALA A 114 -13.45 13.77 -1.96
N LYS A 115 -13.33 12.91 -0.96
CA LYS A 115 -12.42 11.77 -0.95
C LYS A 115 -12.77 10.81 -2.09
N THR A 116 -11.81 10.51 -2.95
CA THR A 116 -12.00 9.65 -4.13
C THR A 116 -11.42 8.26 -3.92
N CYS A 117 -10.28 8.15 -3.25
CA CYS A 117 -9.69 6.87 -2.89
C CYS A 117 -8.84 6.95 -1.61
N SER A 118 -8.53 5.79 -1.04
CA SER A 118 -7.64 5.67 0.11
C SER A 118 -6.97 4.31 0.15
N PHE A 119 -5.69 4.34 0.47
CA PHE A 119 -4.81 3.18 0.55
C PHE A 119 -4.07 3.23 1.88
N GLU A 120 -4.22 2.18 2.66
CA GLU A 120 -3.56 2.07 3.97
C GLU A 120 -2.16 1.48 3.82
N GLY A 121 -1.26 1.84 4.74
CA GLY A 121 0.12 1.39 4.74
C GLY A 121 0.72 1.28 6.14
N THR A 122 1.71 0.41 6.23
CA THR A 122 2.55 0.23 7.41
C THR A 122 3.99 0.55 7.03
N THR A 123 4.74 1.09 7.99
CA THR A 123 6.19 1.22 7.83
C THR A 123 6.85 -0.14 7.99
N ASP A 124 8.01 -0.32 7.38
CA ASP A 124 8.90 -1.46 7.60
C ASP A 124 9.77 -1.26 8.84
N HIS A 125 10.72 -2.18 9.06
CA HIS A 125 11.66 -2.11 10.19
C HIS A 125 12.62 -0.90 10.13
N THR A 126 12.72 -0.21 8.99
CA THR A 126 13.51 1.03 8.84
C THR A 126 12.67 2.28 9.11
N GLY A 127 11.35 2.12 9.27
CA GLY A 127 10.38 3.21 9.33
C GLY A 127 10.03 3.80 7.97
N THR A 128 10.30 3.06 6.89
CA THR A 128 9.91 3.42 5.52
C THR A 128 8.58 2.76 5.19
N TYR A 129 7.60 3.52 4.72
CA TYR A 129 6.37 2.95 4.17
C TYR A 129 6.43 2.92 2.65
N ASN A 130 5.86 1.87 2.06
CA ASN A 130 5.70 1.72 0.63
C ASN A 130 4.23 1.37 0.37
N ILE A 131 3.48 2.28 -0.24
CA ILE A 131 2.05 2.13 -0.47
C ILE A 131 1.82 1.97 -1.97
N LEU A 132 1.22 0.85 -2.37
CA LEU A 132 0.80 0.66 -3.75
C LEU A 132 -0.50 1.42 -3.98
N VAL A 133 -0.44 2.36 -4.91
CA VAL A 133 -1.60 3.10 -5.40
C VAL A 133 -1.94 2.56 -6.78
N ALA A 134 -3.14 2.01 -6.89
CA ALA A 134 -3.65 1.51 -8.16
C ALA A 134 -4.08 2.69 -9.04
N ASP A 135 -3.93 2.50 -10.35
CA ASP A 135 -4.34 3.46 -11.38
C ASP A 135 -3.54 4.78 -11.39
N GLU A 136 -3.68 5.51 -12.49
CA GLU A 136 -3.20 6.89 -12.57
C GLU A 136 -4.26 7.82 -11.98
N HIS A 137 -3.80 8.82 -11.25
CA HIS A 137 -4.64 9.90 -10.76
C HIS A 137 -4.37 11.14 -11.62
N ASP A 138 -5.45 11.72 -12.14
CA ASP A 138 -5.37 12.86 -13.05
C ASP A 138 -5.02 14.16 -12.31
N ASP A 139 -4.90 15.25 -13.06
CA ASP A 139 -4.57 16.58 -12.55
C ASP A 139 -5.73 17.24 -11.76
N HIS A 140 -6.90 16.61 -11.70
CA HIS A 140 -8.06 17.09 -10.93
C HIS A 140 -8.18 16.42 -9.55
N GLU A 141 -7.21 15.58 -9.18
CA GLU A 141 -7.11 14.95 -7.86
C GLU A 141 -5.84 15.39 -7.12
N ILE A 142 -6.01 15.75 -5.85
CA ILE A 142 -4.91 16.02 -4.93
C ILE A 142 -4.72 14.79 -4.06
N CYS A 143 -3.58 14.12 -4.21
CA CYS A 143 -3.18 12.97 -3.40
C CYS A 143 -2.16 13.38 -2.33
N GLU A 144 -2.38 12.92 -1.10
CA GLU A 144 -1.51 13.18 0.03
C GLU A 144 -1.24 11.87 0.78
N SER A 145 0.00 11.69 1.21
CA SER A 145 0.32 10.76 2.30
C SER A 145 -0.06 11.40 3.63
N LEU A 146 -0.68 10.61 4.51
CA LEU A 146 -1.25 11.04 5.78
C LEU A 146 -0.78 10.12 6.90
N LEU A 147 -0.49 10.72 8.05
CA LEU A 147 -0.18 10.02 9.28
C LEU A 147 -1.48 9.51 9.93
N VAL A 148 -1.53 8.24 10.37
CA VAL A 148 -2.74 7.64 10.97
C VAL A 148 -2.55 7.45 12.48
N SER A 149 -1.71 6.51 12.89
CA SER A 149 -1.40 6.22 14.29
C SER A 149 0.04 5.75 14.46
N SER A 150 0.52 5.75 15.71
CA SER A 150 1.86 5.26 16.05
C SER A 150 1.73 4.11 17.03
N PRO A 151 2.39 2.96 16.79
CA PRO A 151 2.49 1.87 17.75
C PRO A 151 3.50 2.16 18.87
N GLU A 152 4.35 3.19 18.74
CA GLU A 152 5.41 3.46 19.71
C GLU A 152 4.87 4.21 20.94
N SER A 153 5.09 3.63 22.13
CA SER A 153 4.73 4.28 23.39
C SER A 153 5.52 5.58 23.59
N GLY A 154 4.80 6.66 23.86
CA GLY A 154 5.37 7.99 24.08
C GLY A 154 5.87 8.70 22.84
N CYS A 155 5.55 8.20 21.63
CA CYS A 155 5.72 8.93 20.37
C CYS A 155 4.50 8.76 19.46
N ASN A 156 3.34 9.22 19.94
CA ASN A 156 2.04 9.07 19.29
C ASN A 156 1.28 10.41 19.12
N THR A 157 1.85 11.51 19.60
CA THR A 157 1.30 12.85 19.37
C THR A 157 1.67 13.31 17.97
N VAL A 158 0.71 13.61 17.11
CA VAL A 158 0.96 14.07 15.73
C VAL A 158 1.73 15.41 15.74
N LEU A 159 2.82 15.51 14.97
CA LEU A 159 3.54 16.76 14.80
C LEU A 159 2.83 17.67 13.80
N GLN A 160 2.41 18.86 14.25
CA GLN A 160 1.67 19.82 13.44
C GLN A 160 2.50 20.32 12.24
N GLY A 161 1.90 20.32 11.05
CA GLY A 161 2.54 20.68 9.78
C GLY A 161 3.34 19.53 9.15
N ARG A 162 3.38 18.36 9.80
CA ARG A 162 4.09 17.15 9.35
C ARG A 162 3.18 15.91 9.35
N GLU A 163 1.88 16.12 9.41
CA GLU A 163 0.87 15.06 9.36
C GLU A 163 0.43 14.70 7.94
N ARG A 164 0.70 15.57 6.95
CA ARG A 164 0.39 15.36 5.54
C ARG A 164 1.59 15.69 4.66
N ALA A 165 1.77 14.94 3.58
CA ALA A 165 2.71 15.28 2.52
C ALA A 165 2.13 14.99 1.12
N PRO A 166 2.06 15.98 0.23
CA PRO A 166 1.48 15.82 -1.10
C PRO A 166 2.35 14.92 -1.99
N VAL A 167 1.70 14.14 -2.86
CA VAL A 167 2.34 13.26 -3.83
C VAL A 167 1.66 13.37 -5.19
N PHE A 168 2.46 13.45 -6.25
CA PHE A 168 1.96 13.58 -7.61
C PHE A 168 1.92 12.22 -8.30
N LEU A 169 0.72 11.68 -8.50
CA LEU A 169 0.47 10.33 -9.03
C LEU A 169 0.06 10.35 -10.51
N SER A 170 0.83 11.07 -11.33
CA SER A 170 0.61 11.18 -12.78
C SER A 170 1.89 10.87 -13.55
N HIS A 171 1.80 10.13 -14.66
CA HIS A 171 2.95 9.87 -15.54
C HIS A 171 3.30 11.05 -16.46
N ASN A 172 2.42 12.06 -16.58
CA ASN A 172 2.61 13.22 -17.46
C ASN A 172 3.49 14.33 -16.85
N ASN A 173 4.35 14.00 -15.90
CA ASN A 173 5.21 14.95 -15.17
C ASN A 173 6.72 14.79 -15.47
N GLY A 174 7.08 14.06 -16.53
CA GLY A 174 8.47 13.88 -16.93
C GLY A 174 9.31 12.97 -16.03
N ILE A 175 8.69 12.28 -15.07
CA ILE A 175 9.36 11.33 -14.18
C ILE A 175 9.14 9.91 -14.72
N ALA A 176 10.25 9.24 -15.06
CA ALA A 176 10.22 7.91 -15.67
C ALA A 176 9.86 6.77 -14.70
N SER A 177 9.99 6.98 -13.40
CA SER A 177 9.70 5.97 -12.36
C SER A 177 8.25 6.08 -11.86
N GLY A 178 7.62 4.93 -11.60
CA GLY A 178 6.36 4.84 -10.87
C GLY A 178 6.52 5.02 -9.35
N THR A 179 7.74 5.18 -8.83
CA THR A 179 7.96 5.48 -7.40
C THR A 179 7.87 6.98 -7.14
N ARG A 180 7.01 7.38 -6.21
CA ARG A 180 6.79 8.76 -5.80
C ARG A 180 7.24 8.92 -4.35
N PHE A 181 8.22 9.79 -4.13
CA PHE A 181 8.74 10.04 -2.79
C PHE A 181 7.93 11.12 -2.09
N ALA A 182 7.37 10.80 -0.94
CA ALA A 182 6.70 11.74 -0.04
C ALA A 182 7.68 12.30 0.98
N ASN A 183 7.37 13.49 1.51
CA ASN A 183 8.12 14.03 2.63
C ASN A 183 7.96 13.15 3.89
N SER A 184 8.97 13.15 4.74
CA SER A 184 8.90 12.47 6.03
C SER A 184 7.75 13.06 6.88
N LEU A 185 6.93 12.17 7.44
CA LEU A 185 5.85 12.53 8.36
C LEU A 185 6.33 12.30 9.81
N GLY A 186 5.78 13.06 10.76
CA GLY A 186 6.34 13.13 12.12
C GLY A 186 5.34 12.89 13.24
N PHE A 187 5.76 12.11 14.24
CA PHE A 187 5.19 12.13 15.59
C PHE A 187 6.12 12.88 16.55
N LEU A 188 5.57 13.40 17.63
CA LEU A 188 6.26 14.11 18.70
C LEU A 188 6.46 13.16 19.88
N LYS A 189 7.68 13.11 20.42
CA LYS A 189 7.94 12.43 21.69
C LYS A 189 7.33 13.21 22.84
N ASP A 190 6.72 12.51 23.81
CA ASP A 190 6.09 13.14 24.97
C ASP A 190 7.08 13.95 25.81
N THR A 191 8.30 13.44 25.96
CA THR A 191 9.39 14.07 26.72
C THR A 191 10.66 14.10 25.88
N SER A 192 11.28 15.28 25.77
CA SER A 192 12.53 15.44 25.02
C SER A 192 13.68 14.66 25.65
N LEU A 193 14.53 14.06 24.80
CA LEU A 193 15.72 13.34 25.26
C LEU A 193 16.77 14.28 25.88
N PRO A 194 17.60 13.77 26.82
CA PRO A 194 18.75 14.54 27.31
C PRO A 194 19.70 14.89 26.16
N GLY A 195 20.26 16.10 26.20
CA GLY A 195 21.18 16.60 25.15
C GLY A 195 20.49 17.33 23.98
N CYS A 196 19.16 17.29 23.88
CA CYS A 196 18.43 18.03 22.83
C CYS A 196 18.65 19.55 22.87
N SER A 197 18.87 20.13 24.05
CA SER A 197 19.16 21.57 24.18
C SER A 197 20.49 21.98 23.55
N GLU A 198 21.51 21.12 23.59
CA GLU A 198 22.79 21.37 22.93
C GLU A 198 22.69 21.15 21.42
N LEU A 199 21.95 20.11 21.01
CA LEU A 199 21.68 19.85 19.60
C LEU A 199 20.96 21.02 18.93
N LEU A 200 19.90 21.55 19.56
CA LEU A 200 19.12 22.66 19.00
C LEU A 200 19.92 23.96 18.87
N LYS A 201 20.84 24.24 19.80
CA LYS A 201 21.77 25.39 19.69
C LYS A 201 22.65 25.33 18.45
N SER A 202 23.02 24.14 17.97
CA SER A 202 23.80 24.02 16.73
C SER A 202 23.03 24.47 15.49
N TYR A 203 21.69 24.43 15.53
CA TYR A 203 20.84 24.89 14.43
C TYR A 203 20.58 26.40 14.47
N GLU A 204 20.55 27.01 15.66
CA GLU A 204 20.41 28.47 15.85
C GLU A 204 21.63 29.24 15.30
N GLN A 205 22.81 28.62 15.29
CA GLN A 205 24.06 29.22 14.79
C GLN A 205 24.09 29.45 13.27
N TYR A 206 23.08 28.97 12.53
CA TYR A 206 22.99 29.13 11.07
C TYR A 206 22.04 30.26 10.63
N GLU A 207 21.45 31.02 11.57
CA GLU A 207 20.55 32.13 11.26
C GLU A 207 21.24 33.50 11.11
N ASP A 208 22.58 33.56 11.12
CA ASP A 208 23.39 34.78 10.92
C ASP A 208 23.82 35.03 9.47
#